data_AF-A0A8S4F5A0-F1
#
_entry.id   AF-A0A8S4F5A0-F1
#
_cell.length_a   1.000
_cell.length_b   1.000
_cell.length_c   1.000
_cell.angle_alpha   90.00
_cell.angle_beta   90.00
_cell.angle_gamma   90.00
#
_symmetry.space_group_name_H-M   'P 1'
#
loop_
_entity.id
_entity.type
_entity.pdbx_description
1 polymer ?
#
loop_
_entity_poly.entity_id
_entity_poly.type
_entity_poly.pdbx_seq_one_letter_code
_entity_poly.pdbx_strand_id
1 'polypeptide(L)'
;MYFEMRCAWALVLPLVLGAAAGSDVLMVTLGGTKSHKIPFWELARGLIRRNHNITFFSAFPPDFHLAGLEEVAPRSLASYVRGYTDWDLVGARMRGQEPLQPADIVRYGYEVTMRAFRDY
;
A
#
# COMPACT_ATOMS: atom_id res chain seq x y z
N MET A 1 44.32 21.23 -15.04
CA MET A 1 42.91 21.51 -15.37
C MET A 1 42.12 20.28 -15.83
N TYR A 2 42.61 19.46 -16.78
CA TYR A 2 41.88 18.27 -17.24
C TYR A 2 41.74 17.13 -16.20
N PHE A 3 42.70 16.96 -15.28
CA PHE A 3 42.68 15.91 -14.26
C PHE A 3 41.65 16.17 -13.15
N GLU A 4 41.64 17.39 -12.60
CA GLU A 4 40.64 17.89 -11.65
C GLU A 4 39.20 17.73 -12.16
N MET A 5 38.98 18.06 -13.43
CA MET A 5 37.67 17.99 -14.07
C MET A 5 37.17 16.54 -14.21
N ARG A 6 38.07 15.55 -14.44
CA ARG A 6 37.70 14.13 -14.51
C ARG A 6 37.30 13.56 -13.14
N CYS A 7 37.95 14.00 -12.06
CA CYS A 7 37.58 13.62 -10.69
C CYS A 7 36.23 14.22 -10.27
N ALA A 8 35.95 15.47 -10.65
CA ALA A 8 34.67 16.12 -10.38
C ALA A 8 33.50 15.36 -11.06
N TRP A 9 33.64 15.00 -12.34
CA TRP A 9 32.62 14.21 -13.04
C TRP A 9 32.44 12.81 -12.45
N ALA A 10 33.51 12.17 -11.98
CA ALA A 10 33.44 10.86 -11.33
C ALA A 10 32.63 10.85 -10.02
N LEU A 11 32.50 12.00 -9.35
CA LEU A 11 31.71 12.14 -8.11
C LEU A 11 30.30 12.71 -8.36
N VAL A 12 30.15 13.59 -9.35
CA VAL A 12 28.86 14.20 -9.69
C VAL A 12 27.93 13.20 -10.39
N LEU A 13 28.46 12.35 -11.27
CA LEU A 13 27.64 11.42 -12.04
C LEU A 13 26.94 10.35 -11.16
N PRO A 14 27.60 9.65 -10.23
CA PRO A 14 26.93 8.70 -9.33
C PRO A 14 25.94 9.39 -8.39
N LEU A 15 26.24 10.62 -7.95
CA LEU A 15 25.35 11.40 -7.08
C LEU A 15 24.04 11.75 -7.81
N VAL A 16 24.13 12.17 -9.07
CA VAL A 16 22.96 12.48 -9.91
C VAL A 16 22.18 11.22 -10.27
N LEU A 17 22.86 10.12 -10.61
CA LEU A 17 22.21 8.83 -10.91
C LEU A 17 21.50 8.24 -9.70
N GLY A 18 22.12 8.31 -8.51
CA GLY A 18 21.51 7.87 -7.27
C GLY A 18 20.28 8.71 -6.87
N ALA A 19 20.31 10.03 -7.12
CA ALA A 19 19.17 10.90 -6.88
C ALA A 19 18.00 10.67 -7.85
N ALA A 20 18.26 10.09 -9.02
CA ALA A 20 17.25 9.73 -10.02
C ALA A 20 16.77 8.27 -9.92
N ALA A 21 17.37 7.45 -9.06
CA ALA A 21 17.04 6.03 -8.95
C ALA A 21 15.72 5.82 -8.18
N GLY A 22 14.63 5.72 -8.94
CA GLY A 22 13.34 5.25 -8.44
C GLY A 22 13.30 3.74 -8.23
N SER A 23 12.23 3.27 -7.58
CA SER A 23 11.90 1.85 -7.51
C SER A 23 10.41 1.69 -7.70
N ASP A 24 9.99 0.55 -8.24
CA ASP A 24 8.58 0.13 -8.25
C ASP A 24 8.22 -0.41 -6.87
N VAL A 25 7.28 0.26 -6.21
CA VAL A 25 6.85 -0.09 -4.85
C VAL A 25 5.39 -0.48 -4.89
N LEU A 26 5.13 -1.75 -4.55
CA LEU A 26 3.80 -2.22 -4.26
C LEU A 26 3.49 -2.00 -2.78
N MET A 27 2.47 -1.21 -2.51
CA MET A 27 1.87 -1.09 -1.20
C MET A 27 0.59 -1.89 -1.15
N VAL A 28 0.29 -2.50 0.00
CA VAL A 28 -0.94 -3.27 0.19
C VAL A 28 -1.54 -2.91 1.55
N THR A 29 -2.81 -2.52 1.56
CA THR A 29 -3.58 -2.42 2.80
C THR A 29 -4.58 -3.56 2.90
N LEU A 30 -4.49 -4.29 4.00
CA LEU A 30 -5.38 -5.41 4.36
C LEU A 30 -6.43 -4.95 5.38
N GLY A 31 -6.49 -3.64 5.63
CA GLY A 31 -7.36 -3.02 6.62
C GLY A 31 -8.84 -3.10 6.22
N GLY A 32 -9.69 -3.35 7.21
CA GLY A 32 -11.14 -3.49 7.03
C GLY A 32 -11.92 -2.18 6.87
N THR A 33 -11.25 -1.03 6.80
CA THR A 33 -11.95 0.27 6.67
C THR A 33 -11.24 1.19 5.69
N LYS A 34 -12.03 2.05 5.06
CA LYS A 34 -11.57 3.00 4.05
C LYS A 34 -10.52 3.99 4.57
N SER A 35 -10.60 4.39 5.84
CA SER A 35 -9.66 5.33 6.44
C SER A 35 -8.23 4.79 6.52
N HIS A 36 -8.04 3.46 6.52
CA HIS A 36 -6.70 2.85 6.50
C HIS A 36 -5.92 3.11 5.20
N LYS A 37 -6.52 3.73 4.18
CA LYS A 37 -5.83 4.19 2.96
C LYS A 37 -5.03 5.47 3.19
N ILE A 38 -5.47 6.32 4.13
CA ILE A 38 -4.91 7.66 4.35
C ILE A 38 -3.39 7.61 4.63
N PRO A 39 -2.88 6.73 5.51
CA PRO A 39 -1.44 6.66 5.75
C PRO A 39 -0.64 6.24 4.51
N PHE A 40 -1.21 5.35 3.68
CA PHE A 40 -0.56 4.89 2.44
C PHE A 40 -0.52 5.98 1.38
N TRP A 41 -1.55 6.82 1.29
CA TRP A 41 -1.54 7.98 0.40
C TRP A 41 -0.46 9.00 0.77
N GLU A 42 -0.27 9.27 2.07
CA GLU A 42 0.78 10.19 2.51
C GLU A 42 2.17 9.58 2.36
N LEU A 43 2.32 8.27 2.56
CA LEU A 43 3.55 7.55 2.23
C LEU A 43 3.84 7.63 0.72
N ALA A 44 2.85 7.36 -0.13
CA ALA A 44 2.96 7.47 -1.59
C ALA A 44 3.44 8.87 -2.00
N ARG A 45 2.83 9.92 -1.44
CA ARG A 45 3.22 11.31 -1.71
C ARG A 45 4.69 11.58 -1.34
N GLY A 46 5.18 10.95 -0.28
CA GLY A 46 6.60 11.00 0.10
C GLY A 46 7.51 10.29 -0.90
N LEU A 47 7.12 9.09 -1.35
CA LEU A 47 7.92 8.24 -2.24
C LEU A 47 7.91 8.73 -3.70
N ILE A 48 6.76 9.18 -4.21
CA ILE A 48 6.63 9.74 -5.58
C ILE A 48 7.55 10.96 -5.75
N ARG A 49 7.64 11.83 -4.74
CA ARG A 49 8.58 12.97 -4.74
C ARG A 49 10.05 12.57 -4.79
N ARG A 50 10.36 11.30 -4.50
CA ARG A 50 11.69 10.70 -4.58
C ARG A 50 11.86 9.81 -5.82
N ASN A 51 11.01 10.01 -6.83
CA ASN A 51 11.04 9.31 -8.11
C ASN A 51 10.66 7.82 -8.04
N HIS A 52 10.02 7.35 -6.97
CA HIS A 52 9.48 5.99 -6.92
C HIS A 52 8.15 5.89 -7.68
N ASN A 53 7.93 4.76 -8.35
CA ASN A 53 6.68 4.42 -9.01
C ASN A 53 5.83 3.57 -8.06
N ILE A 54 4.60 4.00 -7.77
CA ILE A 54 3.83 3.43 -6.67
C ILE A 54 2.54 2.82 -7.17
N THR A 55 2.37 1.52 -6.91
CA THR A 55 1.08 0.83 -7.05
C THR A 55 0.55 0.52 -5.65
N PHE A 56 -0.73 0.82 -5.39
CA PHE A 56 -1.36 0.62 -4.09
C PHE A 56 -2.59 -0.28 -4.21
N PHE A 57 -2.53 -1.45 -3.57
CA PHE A 57 -3.65 -2.37 -3.46
C PHE A 57 -4.48 -2.07 -2.22
N SER A 58 -5.78 -1.86 -2.44
CA SER A 58 -6.76 -1.65 -1.38
C SER A 58 -8.04 -2.45 -1.65
N ALA A 59 -8.73 -2.87 -0.59
CA ALA A 59 -10.06 -3.46 -0.73
C ALA A 59 -11.16 -2.46 -1.15
N PHE A 60 -10.83 -1.17 -1.18
CA PHE A 60 -11.76 -0.09 -1.47
C PHE A 60 -11.44 0.54 -2.82
N PRO A 61 -12.46 0.92 -3.61
CA PRO A 61 -12.23 1.56 -4.90
C PRO A 61 -11.43 2.87 -4.75
N PRO A 62 -10.65 3.25 -5.77
CA PRO A 62 -9.98 4.55 -5.82
C PRO A 62 -11.02 5.68 -5.77
N ASP A 63 -10.86 6.56 -4.81
CA ASP A 63 -11.77 7.69 -4.55
C ASP A 63 -11.02 9.00 -4.26
N PHE A 64 -9.69 8.92 -4.22
CA PHE A 64 -8.77 10.03 -4.06
C PHE A 64 -7.76 9.99 -5.20
N HIS A 65 -7.53 11.11 -5.87
CA HIS A 65 -6.55 11.19 -6.94
C HIS A 65 -5.23 11.76 -6.44
N LEU A 66 -4.15 10.99 -6.59
CA LEU A 66 -2.79 11.43 -6.35
C LEU A 66 -1.97 11.19 -7.63
N ALA A 67 -1.45 12.26 -8.23
CA ALA A 67 -0.64 12.14 -9.44
C ALA A 67 0.59 11.26 -9.18
N GLY A 68 0.81 10.25 -10.04
CA GLY A 68 1.89 9.28 -9.91
C GLY A 68 1.58 8.08 -9.00
N LEU A 69 0.36 7.98 -8.44
CA LEU A 69 -0.11 6.80 -7.73
C LEU A 69 -1.08 6.00 -8.60
N GLU A 70 -0.75 4.73 -8.84
CA GLU A 70 -1.69 3.76 -9.38
C GLU A 70 -2.41 3.07 -8.22
N GLU A 71 -3.69 3.34 -8.04
CA GLU A 71 -4.48 2.65 -7.02
C GLU A 71 -5.36 1.58 -7.66
N VAL A 72 -5.28 0.37 -7.11
CA VAL A 72 -5.97 -0.81 -7.63
C VAL A 72 -6.78 -1.45 -6.52
N ALA A 73 -8.00 -1.85 -6.86
CA ALA A 73 -8.86 -2.64 -5.99
C ALA A 73 -9.04 -4.04 -6.56
N PRO A 74 -8.16 -5.00 -6.24
CA PRO A 74 -8.34 -6.39 -6.64
C PRO A 74 -9.70 -6.90 -6.17
N ARG A 75 -10.45 -7.56 -7.05
CA ARG A 75 -11.81 -8.03 -6.78
C ARG A 75 -11.80 -9.09 -5.68
N SER A 76 -10.81 -10.00 -5.70
CA SER A 76 -10.62 -11.03 -4.68
C SER A 76 -10.37 -10.44 -3.30
N LEU A 77 -9.58 -9.36 -3.21
CA LEU A 77 -9.31 -8.64 -1.96
C LEU A 77 -10.56 -7.89 -1.48
N ALA A 78 -11.17 -7.11 -2.36
CA ALA A 78 -12.34 -6.29 -2.03
C ALA A 78 -13.52 -7.15 -1.54
N SER A 79 -13.78 -8.28 -2.20
CA SER A 79 -14.83 -9.21 -1.78
C SER A 79 -14.53 -9.88 -0.45
N TYR A 80 -13.29 -10.30 -0.21
CA TYR A 80 -12.90 -10.95 1.05
C TYR A 80 -12.98 -10.00 2.25
N VAL A 81 -12.44 -8.78 2.10
CA VAL A 81 -12.50 -7.77 3.16
C VAL A 81 -13.94 -7.38 3.44
N ARG A 82 -14.77 -7.14 2.41
CA ARG A 82 -16.19 -6.82 2.59
C ARG A 82 -16.91 -7.92 3.36
N GLY A 83 -16.73 -9.18 2.98
CA GLY A 83 -17.36 -10.31 3.67
C GLY A 83 -16.93 -10.47 5.13
N TYR A 84 -15.75 -10.00 5.52
CA TYR A 84 -15.30 -9.96 6.91
C TYR A 84 -15.86 -8.74 7.67
N THR A 85 -15.98 -7.59 7.01
CA THR A 85 -16.43 -6.34 7.62
C THR A 85 -17.94 -6.16 7.67
N ASP A 86 -18.70 -6.97 6.93
CA ASP A 86 -20.18 -7.01 6.97
C ASP A 86 -20.70 -7.58 8.31
N TRP A 87 -19.83 -8.14 9.14
CA TRP A 87 -20.16 -8.62 10.48
C TRP A 87 -20.34 -7.45 11.45
N ASP A 88 -21.20 -7.59 12.45
CA ASP A 88 -21.44 -6.54 13.47
C ASP A 88 -20.26 -6.46 14.47
N LEU A 89 -19.11 -5.97 14.01
CA LEU A 89 -17.89 -5.91 14.82
C LEU A 89 -18.03 -4.94 16.00
N VAL A 90 -18.60 -3.76 15.74
CA VAL A 90 -18.72 -2.69 16.73
C VAL A 90 -19.91 -2.96 17.67
N GLY A 91 -21.07 -3.33 17.15
CA GLY A 91 -22.25 -3.57 17.96
C GLY A 91 -22.09 -4.78 18.87
N ALA A 92 -21.47 -5.87 18.41
CA ALA A 92 -21.14 -7.00 19.28
C ALA A 92 -20.20 -6.56 20.41
N ARG A 93 -19.15 -5.78 20.10
CA ARG A 93 -18.25 -5.23 21.11
C ARG A 93 -18.97 -4.34 22.12
N MET A 94 -19.89 -3.48 21.68
CA MET A 94 -20.69 -2.62 22.56
C MET A 94 -21.64 -3.42 23.47
N ARG A 95 -22.11 -4.59 23.03
CA ARG A 95 -22.91 -5.53 23.83
C ARG A 95 -22.07 -6.43 24.74
N GLY A 96 -20.74 -6.26 24.78
CA GLY A 96 -19.83 -7.15 25.52
C GLY A 96 -19.74 -8.56 24.94
N GLN A 97 -20.15 -8.74 23.68
CA GLN A 97 -20.06 -10.00 22.96
C GLN A 97 -18.78 -10.04 22.15
N GLU A 98 -18.23 -11.24 21.95
CA GLU A 98 -17.11 -11.40 21.04
C GLU A 98 -17.61 -11.25 19.59
N PRO A 99 -17.07 -10.30 18.81
CA PRO A 99 -17.55 -10.02 17.46
C PRO A 99 -17.23 -11.11 16.45
N LEU A 100 -16.17 -11.90 16.71
CA LEU A 100 -15.64 -12.89 15.78
C LEU A 100 -15.11 -14.09 16.57
N GLN A 101 -15.16 -15.27 15.96
CA GLN A 101 -14.46 -16.42 16.53
C GLN A 101 -12.93 -16.21 16.38
N PRO A 102 -12.11 -16.58 17.37
CA PRO A 102 -10.65 -16.44 17.28
C PRO A 102 -10.04 -17.08 16.03
N ALA A 103 -10.61 -18.20 15.58
CA ALA A 103 -10.19 -18.87 14.35
C ALA A 103 -10.38 -18.00 13.09
N ASP A 104 -11.45 -17.20 13.04
CA ASP A 104 -11.73 -16.29 11.91
C ASP A 104 -10.74 -15.12 11.86
N ILE A 105 -10.29 -14.64 13.02
CA ILE A 105 -9.27 -13.58 13.11
C ILE A 105 -7.94 -14.08 12.53
N VAL A 106 -7.51 -15.28 12.94
CA VAL A 106 -6.27 -15.90 12.43
C VAL A 106 -6.38 -16.19 10.94
N ARG A 107 -7.52 -16.78 10.52
CA ARG A 107 -7.79 -17.07 9.11
C ARG A 107 -7.78 -15.81 8.27
N TYR A 108 -8.38 -14.72 8.76
CA TYR A 108 -8.36 -13.43 8.07
C TYR A 108 -6.95 -12.94 7.81
N GLY A 109 -6.09 -12.90 8.84
CA GLY A 109 -4.71 -12.43 8.70
C GLY A 109 -3.88 -13.21 7.67
N TYR A 110 -4.13 -14.51 7.54
CA TYR A 110 -3.47 -15.34 6.54
C TYR A 110 -4.07 -15.20 5.13
N GLU A 111 -5.39 -15.37 4.99
CA GLU A 111 -6.03 -15.41 3.69
C GLU A 111 -6.07 -14.04 3.00
N VAL A 112 -6.22 -12.94 3.75
CA VAL A 112 -6.37 -11.60 3.15
C VAL A 112 -5.19 -11.24 2.24
N THR A 113 -3.97 -11.63 2.64
CA THR A 113 -2.75 -11.44 1.83
C THR A 113 -2.81 -12.30 0.57
N MET A 114 -3.20 -13.56 0.67
CA MET A 114 -3.37 -14.44 -0.50
C MET A 114 -4.44 -13.90 -1.46
N ARG A 115 -5.49 -13.27 -0.95
CA ARG A 115 -6.54 -12.64 -1.76
C ARG A 115 -6.03 -11.40 -2.49
N ALA A 116 -5.11 -10.62 -1.90
CA ALA A 116 -4.54 -9.44 -2.55
C ALA A 116 -3.87 -9.75 -3.90
N PHE A 117 -3.28 -10.94 -4.03
CA PHE A 117 -2.53 -11.33 -5.24
C PHE A 117 -3.26 -12.33 -6.13
N ARG A 118 -4.44 -12.82 -5.74
CA ARG A 118 -5.14 -13.88 -6.49
C ARG A 118 -5.54 -13.49 -7.92
N ASP A 119 -5.75 -12.19 -8.15
CA ASP A 119 -6.22 -11.67 -9.44
C ASP A 119 -5.07 -11.44 -10.45
N TYR A 120 -3.82 -11.74 -10.08
CA TYR A 120 -2.59 -11.49 -10.87
C TYR A 120 -1.67 -12.72 -10.86
#